data_AF-A0A150SCG6-F1
#
_entry.id   AF-A0A150SCG6-F1
#
_cell.length_a   1.000
_cell.length_b   1.000
_cell.length_c   1.000
_cell.angle_alpha   90.00
_cell.angle_beta   90.00
_cell.angle_gamma   90.00
#
_symmetry.space_group_name_H-M   'P 1'
#
loop_
_entity.id
_entity.type
_entity.pdbx_description
1 polymer ?
#
loop_
_entity_poly.entity_id
_entity_poly.type
_entity_poly.pdbx_seq_one_letter_code
_entity_poly.pdbx_strand_id
1 'polypeptide(L)'
;MAGQEPPSTPPESPTAPPGANPVPSLEGLFPRPHPSSETLFKLGAAAMVLGPLLGVPAILLGRLVLREITLSEGRYAGEARARLGVRLGWAGTQVYTLGLLYAIGATSASVALVVLGAGVMAGLAIAIGASAAGAPLPFATAARASRQAPWVIYPAVAGLLGVGLAGFLTKHSADERARLEALAACEQARRGANEALEAASFDQARSHLQEARRTCVEGAALQEVARAEADVDAREREATQRRAAEDAARKERERAEEERERAEEARRRAERERKAVARFKDVAQVIARHVQVASARATQRRWEDARAALSQAELALDEFRGTDVQRSERCAALLAQVVQLRPDVDAGLEQIRQRREDEERRRRELREAAEEKQRQMKEAAEERLRQMREAAEERREASLRVQCCDGSLSPSCLCGRSSYRGCCSHHGGVCGCED
;
A
#
# COMPACT_ATOMS: atom_id res chain seq x y z
N MET A 1 41.80 -12.05 -18.14
CA MET A 1 43.21 -11.76 -17.85
C MET A 1 43.68 -10.73 -18.86
N ALA A 2 43.75 -9.46 -18.44
CA ALA A 2 44.20 -8.35 -19.28
C ALA A 2 45.67 -8.05 -18.93
N GLY A 3 46.49 -7.92 -19.98
CA GLY A 3 47.95 -7.86 -19.91
C GLY A 3 48.49 -6.54 -19.33
N GLN A 4 49.67 -6.66 -18.72
CA GLN A 4 50.40 -5.58 -18.05
C GLN A 4 51.75 -5.43 -18.77
N GLU A 5 52.00 -4.28 -19.38
CA GLU A 5 53.29 -3.93 -20.00
C GLU A 5 54.26 -3.33 -18.97
N PRO A 6 55.58 -3.57 -19.10
CA PRO A 6 56.58 -3.13 -18.11
C PRO A 6 57.11 -1.70 -18.36
N PRO A 7 57.56 -0.98 -17.31
CA PRO A 7 58.05 0.40 -17.43
C PRO A 7 59.55 0.49 -17.80
N SER A 8 59.87 1.50 -18.59
CA SER A 8 61.19 1.87 -19.10
C SER A 8 62.02 2.70 -18.09
N THR A 9 63.33 2.45 -18.07
CA THR A 9 64.33 3.14 -17.23
C THR A 9 64.79 4.48 -17.83
N PRO A 10 65.04 5.53 -17.02
CA PRO A 10 65.53 6.83 -17.50
C PRO A 10 67.07 6.90 -17.67
N PRO A 11 67.58 7.82 -18.52
CA PRO A 11 68.99 7.90 -18.90
C PRO A 11 69.89 8.63 -17.89
N GLU A 12 71.16 8.25 -17.90
CA GLU A 12 72.25 8.70 -17.04
C GLU A 12 72.80 10.09 -17.46
N SER A 13 73.07 10.97 -16.49
CA SER A 13 73.56 12.35 -16.72
C SER A 13 75.10 12.44 -16.83
N PRO A 14 75.63 13.31 -17.71
CA PRO A 14 77.06 13.36 -18.01
C PRO A 14 77.91 14.04 -16.93
N THR A 15 79.08 13.48 -16.70
CA THR A 15 80.13 13.90 -15.77
C THR A 15 80.78 15.21 -16.22
N ALA A 16 80.84 16.21 -15.33
CA ALA A 16 81.54 17.49 -15.56
C ALA A 16 83.07 17.37 -15.32
N PRO A 17 83.91 18.11 -16.06
CA PRO A 17 85.37 17.97 -16.04
C PRO A 17 86.04 18.64 -14.80
N PRO A 18 87.18 18.09 -14.33
CA PRO A 18 87.87 18.57 -13.13
C PRO A 18 88.88 19.68 -13.47
N GLY A 19 88.90 20.74 -12.65
CA GLY A 19 90.08 21.62 -12.54
C GLY A 19 89.82 23.12 -12.67
N ALA A 20 89.19 23.72 -11.66
CA ALA A 20 89.31 25.16 -11.42
C ALA A 20 89.52 25.40 -9.91
N ASN A 21 90.72 25.86 -9.54
CA ASN A 21 91.03 26.23 -8.16
C ASN A 21 90.25 27.50 -7.79
N PRO A 22 89.48 27.50 -6.69
CA PRO A 22 88.65 28.65 -6.32
C PRO A 22 89.50 29.80 -5.79
N VAL A 23 89.27 30.98 -6.36
CA VAL A 23 89.76 32.27 -5.87
C VAL A 23 89.12 32.55 -4.50
N PRO A 24 89.86 33.00 -3.46
CA PRO A 24 89.27 33.29 -2.16
C PRO A 24 88.25 34.43 -2.28
N SER A 25 86.97 34.10 -2.13
CA SER A 25 85.89 35.09 -2.20
C SER A 25 85.88 35.96 -0.95
N LEU A 26 85.63 37.27 -1.12
CA LEU A 26 85.44 38.29 -0.07
C LEU A 26 84.27 38.00 0.89
N GLU A 27 83.64 36.85 0.75
CA GLU A 27 82.40 36.39 1.36
C GLU A 27 82.57 35.84 2.78
N GLY A 28 83.79 35.93 3.32
CA GLY A 28 84.15 35.60 4.70
C GLY A 28 84.28 36.80 5.65
N LEU A 29 84.18 38.04 5.14
CA LEU A 29 84.35 39.26 5.95
C LEU A 29 83.06 39.75 6.64
N PHE A 30 81.89 39.25 6.22
CA PHE A 30 80.63 39.58 6.87
C PHE A 30 80.05 38.36 7.59
N PRO A 31 79.62 38.50 8.85
CA PRO A 31 79.03 37.40 9.60
C PRO A 31 77.76 36.95 8.88
N ARG A 32 77.69 35.67 8.53
CA ARG A 32 76.56 35.11 7.78
C ARG A 32 75.37 34.94 8.72
N PRO A 33 74.13 35.26 8.31
CA PRO A 33 72.96 35.01 9.14
C PRO A 33 72.84 33.50 9.39
N HIS A 34 72.66 33.10 10.65
CA HIS A 34 72.46 31.68 10.97
C HIS A 34 71.17 31.19 10.28
N PRO A 35 71.19 30.10 9.50
CA PRO A 35 70.03 29.66 8.70
C PRO A 35 68.81 29.36 9.58
N SER A 36 69.04 28.89 10.82
CA SER A 36 67.98 28.60 11.79
C SER A 36 67.43 29.83 12.53
N SER A 37 68.03 31.01 12.41
CA SER A 37 67.56 32.20 13.13
C SER A 37 66.24 32.74 12.57
N GLU A 38 66.03 32.62 11.25
CA GLU A 38 64.78 33.03 10.61
C GLU A 38 63.65 32.04 10.91
N THR A 39 63.95 30.74 10.90
CA THR A 39 62.97 29.70 11.23
C THR A 39 62.50 29.85 12.68
N LEU A 40 63.40 30.13 13.62
CA LEU A 40 63.04 30.38 15.02
C LEU A 40 62.14 31.59 15.21
N PHE A 41 62.37 32.68 14.46
CA PHE A 41 61.51 33.84 14.52
C PHE A 41 60.10 33.51 14.00
N LYS A 42 60.00 32.81 12.86
CA LYS A 42 58.71 32.35 12.32
C LYS A 42 58.00 31.39 13.26
N LEU A 43 58.73 30.49 13.93
CA LEU A 43 58.17 29.53 14.87
C LEU A 43 57.67 30.22 16.16
N GLY A 44 58.42 31.20 16.66
CA GLY A 44 58.01 32.03 17.80
C GLY A 44 56.78 32.89 17.50
N ALA A 45 56.69 33.46 16.29
CA ALA A 45 55.49 34.17 15.86
C ALA A 45 54.29 33.22 15.69
N ALA A 46 54.49 32.04 15.11
CA ALA A 46 53.45 31.02 14.97
C ALA A 46 52.94 30.51 16.33
N ALA A 47 53.80 30.44 17.35
CA ALA A 47 53.41 30.09 18.71
C ALA A 47 52.43 31.08 19.37
N MET A 48 52.36 32.34 18.91
CA MET A 48 51.35 33.28 19.39
C MET A 48 49.93 32.88 18.94
N VAL A 49 49.82 32.12 17.85
CA VAL A 49 48.53 31.66 17.29
C VAL A 49 48.24 30.22 17.71
N LEU A 50 49.24 29.35 17.60
CA LEU A 50 49.09 27.90 17.81
C LEU A 50 49.46 27.45 19.24
N GLY A 51 49.83 28.39 20.10
CA GLY A 51 50.01 28.16 21.53
C GLY A 51 51.17 27.20 21.85
N PRO A 52 51.02 26.35 22.89
CA PRO A 52 52.12 25.54 23.43
C PRO A 52 52.70 24.53 22.43
N LEU A 53 51.89 24.04 21.48
CA LEU A 53 52.30 23.03 20.50
C LEU A 53 53.48 23.49 19.64
N LEU A 54 53.53 24.78 19.30
CA LEU A 54 54.69 25.38 18.61
C LEU A 54 55.59 26.19 19.52
N GLY A 55 55.07 26.71 20.64
CA GLY A 55 55.87 27.49 21.59
C GLY A 55 56.97 26.68 22.26
N VAL A 56 56.69 25.45 22.71
CA VAL A 56 57.69 24.59 23.37
C VAL A 56 58.84 24.23 22.43
N PRO A 57 58.60 23.76 21.19
CA PRO A 57 59.68 23.57 20.21
C PRO A 57 60.48 24.85 19.91
N ALA A 58 59.82 26.02 19.82
CA ALA A 58 60.50 27.30 19.58
C ALA A 58 61.53 27.63 20.68
N ILE A 59 61.14 27.39 21.93
CA ILE A 59 61.98 27.66 23.10
C ILE A 59 63.17 26.70 23.15
N LEU A 60 62.94 25.41 22.92
CA LEU A 60 64.00 24.39 22.95
C LEU A 60 65.02 24.60 21.82
N LEU A 61 64.55 24.75 20.59
CA LEU A 61 65.42 25.00 19.43
C LEU A 61 66.13 26.36 19.55
N GLY A 62 65.45 27.37 20.09
CA GLY A 62 66.04 28.70 20.25
C GLY A 62 67.20 28.72 21.23
N ARG A 63 67.15 27.92 22.30
CA ARG A 63 68.28 27.76 23.24
C ARG A 63 69.48 27.08 22.58
N LEU A 64 69.26 26.10 21.72
CA LEU A 64 70.34 25.42 20.98
C LEU A 64 71.01 26.38 19.99
N VAL A 65 70.23 27.10 19.19
CA VAL A 65 70.75 28.05 18.19
C VAL A 65 71.47 29.23 18.86
N LEU A 66 70.97 29.75 19.99
CA LEU A 66 71.67 30.81 20.72
C LEU A 66 73.02 30.32 21.29
N ARG A 67 73.10 29.06 21.71
CA ARG A 67 74.36 28.43 22.15
C ARG A 67 75.34 28.26 20.98
N GLU A 68 74.84 27.88 19.81
CA GLU A 68 75.65 27.73 18.59
C GLU A 68 76.18 29.08 18.09
N ILE A 69 75.35 30.12 18.07
CA ILE A 69 75.76 31.48 17.68
C ILE A 69 76.84 32.01 18.64
N THR A 70 76.68 31.82 19.95
CA THR A 70 77.67 32.28 20.94
C THR A 70 78.99 31.51 20.87
N LEU A 71 78.96 30.22 20.54
CA LEU A 71 80.17 29.41 20.34
C LEU A 71 80.88 29.68 19.01
N SER A 72 80.22 30.34 18.06
CA SER A 72 80.75 30.54 16.71
C SER A 72 81.79 31.68 16.58
N GLU A 73 82.18 32.31 17.69
CA GLU A 73 83.19 33.39 17.74
C GLU A 73 82.96 34.51 16.71
N GLY A 74 81.69 34.87 16.49
CA GLY A 74 81.30 35.92 15.55
C GLY A 74 81.12 35.47 14.09
N ARG A 75 81.25 34.17 13.79
CA ARG A 75 81.01 33.63 12.44
C ARG A 75 79.54 33.74 12.01
N TYR A 76 78.60 33.68 12.95
CA TYR A 76 77.17 33.81 12.68
C TYR A 76 76.56 35.09 13.26
N ALA A 77 75.73 35.77 12.46
CA ALA A 77 74.86 36.86 12.89
C ALA A 77 73.42 36.37 13.12
N GLY A 78 72.61 37.18 13.82
CA GLY A 78 71.17 36.91 14.02
C GLY A 78 70.74 36.63 15.46
N GLU A 79 71.60 36.87 16.45
CA GLU A 79 71.30 36.63 17.87
C GLU A 79 70.03 37.36 18.35
N ALA A 80 69.87 38.64 17.99
CA ALA A 80 68.70 39.43 18.37
C ALA A 80 67.38 38.81 17.85
N ARG A 81 67.40 38.26 16.63
CA ARG A 81 66.23 37.65 16.00
C ARG A 81 65.88 36.31 16.66
N ALA A 82 66.88 35.50 17.00
CA ALA A 82 66.70 34.26 17.75
C ALA A 82 66.18 34.51 19.17
N ARG A 83 66.72 35.51 19.89
CA ARG A 83 66.22 35.93 21.22
C ARG A 83 64.76 36.40 21.14
N LEU A 84 64.40 37.15 20.11
CA LEU A 84 63.03 37.61 19.90
C LEU A 84 62.07 36.44 19.64
N GLY A 85 62.47 35.47 18.80
CA GLY A 85 61.69 34.25 18.55
C GLY A 85 61.43 33.43 19.83
N VAL A 86 62.44 33.27 20.69
CA VAL A 86 62.27 32.57 21.98
C VAL A 86 61.31 33.33 22.92
N ARG A 87 61.43 34.66 23.00
CA ARG A 87 60.53 35.49 23.83
C ARG A 87 59.08 35.40 23.34
N LEU A 88 58.85 35.48 22.03
CA LEU A 88 57.52 35.31 21.44
C LEU A 88 56.96 33.91 21.70
N GLY A 89 57.78 32.86 21.57
CA GLY A 89 57.39 31.49 21.91
C GLY A 89 56.95 31.34 23.38
N TRP A 90 57.67 31.97 24.31
CA TRP A 90 57.33 31.96 25.72
C TRP A 90 56.04 32.74 26.02
N ALA A 91 55.90 33.93 25.45
CA ALA A 91 54.69 34.76 25.61
C ALA A 91 53.44 34.05 25.04
N GLY A 92 53.53 33.49 23.83
CA GLY A 92 52.42 32.77 23.20
C GLY A 92 52.00 31.53 23.99
N THR A 93 52.97 30.78 24.52
CA THR A 93 52.69 29.62 25.39
C THR A 93 51.95 30.03 26.65
N GLN A 94 52.37 31.12 27.31
CA GLN A 94 51.73 31.60 28.54
C GLN A 94 50.30 32.09 28.30
N VAL A 95 50.10 32.93 27.28
CA VAL A 95 48.77 33.49 26.94
C VAL A 95 47.78 32.37 26.62
N TYR A 96 48.18 31.41 25.80
CA TYR A 96 47.31 30.31 25.42
C TYR A 96 47.02 29.36 26.59
N THR A 97 48.02 29.07 27.43
CA THR A 97 47.82 28.23 28.62
C THR A 97 46.86 28.89 29.60
N LEU A 98 47.00 30.19 29.85
CA LEU A 98 46.07 30.96 30.69
C LEU A 98 44.67 31.02 30.07
N GLY A 99 44.56 31.23 28.75
CA GLY A 99 43.28 31.22 28.04
C GLY A 99 42.57 29.86 28.10
N LEU A 100 43.32 28.77 27.93
CA LEU A 100 42.80 27.41 28.04
C LEU A 100 42.34 27.11 29.47
N LEU A 101 43.13 27.49 30.48
CA LEU A 101 42.75 27.35 31.89
C LEU A 101 41.50 28.18 32.20
N TYR A 102 41.39 29.40 31.67
CA TYR A 102 40.18 30.22 31.82
C TYR A 102 38.95 29.57 31.17
N ALA A 103 39.07 29.06 29.95
CA ALA A 103 37.97 28.37 29.25
C ALA A 103 37.51 27.12 30.00
N ILE A 104 38.46 26.34 30.53
CA ILE A 104 38.17 25.16 31.36
C ILE A 104 37.52 25.60 32.69
N GLY A 105 38.00 26.65 33.33
CA GLY A 105 37.43 27.20 34.56
C GLY A 105 36.02 27.79 34.39
N ALA A 106 35.72 28.37 33.23
CA ALA A 106 34.41 28.96 32.94
C ALA A 106 33.28 27.91 32.79
N THR A 107 33.62 26.65 32.48
CA THR A 107 32.64 25.58 32.28
C THR A 107 32.25 24.83 33.56
N SER A 108 32.95 25.04 34.68
CA SER A 108 32.57 24.42 35.95
C SER A 108 33.06 25.22 37.17
N ALA A 109 32.13 25.56 38.08
CA ALA A 109 32.41 26.38 39.27
C ALA A 109 33.50 25.80 40.19
N SER A 110 33.64 24.47 40.21
CA SER A 110 34.65 23.75 40.99
C SER A 110 36.06 23.89 40.39
N VAL A 111 36.18 24.03 39.07
CA VAL A 111 37.47 24.14 38.37
C VAL A 111 37.95 25.58 38.34
N ALA A 112 37.04 26.56 38.40
CA ALA A 112 37.38 27.98 38.55
C ALA A 112 38.27 28.26 39.78
N LEU A 113 38.03 27.58 40.92
CA LEU A 113 38.84 27.72 42.13
C LEU A 113 40.26 27.15 41.97
N VAL A 114 40.41 26.02 41.28
CA VAL A 114 41.72 25.40 41.01
C VAL A 114 42.51 26.24 40.02
N VAL A 115 41.85 26.79 39.00
CA VAL A 115 42.44 27.70 38.00
C VAL A 115 42.88 29.01 38.65
N LEU A 116 42.07 29.59 39.54
CA LEU A 116 42.45 30.78 40.31
C LEU A 116 43.66 30.50 41.21
N GLY A 117 43.70 29.35 41.89
CA GLY A 117 44.84 28.94 42.71
C GLY A 117 46.13 28.76 41.89
N ALA A 118 46.05 28.07 40.75
CA ALA A 118 47.18 27.88 39.84
C ALA A 118 47.67 29.20 39.23
N GLY A 119 46.75 30.10 38.87
CA GLY A 119 47.06 31.43 38.35
C GLY A 119 47.79 32.30 39.38
N VAL A 120 47.37 32.27 40.65
CA VAL A 120 48.04 32.98 41.75
C VAL A 120 49.45 32.42 41.98
N MET A 121 49.61 31.10 41.99
CA MET A 121 50.93 30.46 42.17
C MET A 121 51.87 30.73 40.99
N ALA A 122 51.37 30.71 39.76
CA ALA A 122 52.16 31.07 38.58
C ALA A 122 52.56 32.56 38.59
N GLY A 123 51.64 33.46 38.96
CA GLY A 123 51.95 34.88 39.16
C GLY A 123 53.01 35.11 40.23
N LEU A 124 52.94 34.36 41.34
CA LEU A 124 53.93 34.41 42.41
C LEU A 124 55.31 33.89 41.94
N ALA A 125 55.34 32.79 41.18
CA ALA A 125 56.57 32.24 40.62
C ALA A 125 57.22 33.19 39.59
N ILE A 126 56.41 33.89 38.78
CA ILE A 126 56.88 34.91 37.85
C ILE A 126 57.43 36.13 38.60
N ALA A 127 56.75 36.58 39.67
CA ALA A 127 57.23 37.68 40.51
C ALA A 127 58.57 37.33 41.20
N ILE A 128 58.70 36.10 41.70
CA ILE A 128 59.95 35.58 42.30
C ILE A 128 61.05 35.47 41.22
N GLY A 129 60.74 34.94 40.05
CA GLY A 129 61.69 34.84 38.93
C GLY A 129 62.17 36.21 38.42
N ALA A 130 61.27 37.20 38.33
CA ALA A 130 61.60 38.56 37.95
C ALA A 130 62.51 39.25 38.99
N SER A 131 62.37 38.90 40.27
CA SER A 131 63.25 39.41 41.33
C SER A 131 64.67 38.83 41.27
N ALA A 132 64.86 37.64 40.70
CA ALA A 132 66.18 37.01 40.53
C ALA A 132 66.94 37.52 39.29
N ALA A 133 66.25 38.12 38.31
CA ALA A 133 66.83 38.56 37.03
C ALA A 133 67.27 40.03 36.99
N GLY A 134 67.29 40.74 38.13
CA GLY A 134 67.85 42.09 38.24
C GLY A 134 66.99 43.20 37.64
N ALA A 135 65.66 43.05 37.60
CA ALA A 135 64.76 44.15 37.25
C ALA A 135 64.69 45.19 38.41
N PRO A 136 64.71 46.51 38.13
CA PRO A 136 64.67 47.53 39.16
C PRO A 136 63.24 47.69 39.74
N LEU A 137 63.10 47.34 41.03
CA LEU A 137 62.22 47.86 42.12
C LEU A 137 60.75 48.21 41.79
N PRO A 138 59.74 47.65 42.52
CA PRO A 138 59.68 47.72 43.99
C PRO A 138 59.10 46.44 44.64
N PHE A 139 59.94 45.47 45.01
CA PHE A 139 59.50 44.27 45.76
C PHE A 139 60.28 44.01 47.06
N ALA A 140 61.21 44.90 47.43
CA ALA A 140 62.00 44.77 48.64
C ALA A 140 61.18 44.92 49.94
N THR A 141 59.97 45.48 49.88
CA THR A 141 59.08 45.64 51.04
C THR A 141 58.26 44.37 51.33
N ALA A 142 57.89 43.58 50.33
CA ALA A 142 57.09 42.36 50.53
C ALA A 142 57.88 41.20 51.16
N ALA A 143 59.18 41.09 50.85
CA ALA A 143 60.05 40.03 51.36
C ALA A 143 60.42 40.18 52.86
N ARG A 144 60.26 41.37 53.45
CA ARG A 144 60.43 41.58 54.91
C ARG A 144 59.17 41.23 55.71
N ALA A 145 57.97 41.40 55.14
CA ALA A 145 56.71 41.08 55.81
C ALA A 145 56.50 39.56 56.00
N SER A 146 56.94 38.73 55.05
CA SER A 146 56.77 37.27 55.14
C SER A 146 57.64 36.58 56.20
N ARG A 147 58.67 37.26 56.72
CA ARG A 147 59.54 36.72 57.78
C ARG A 147 58.99 36.93 59.21
N GLN A 148 57.98 37.79 59.40
CA GLN A 148 57.44 38.11 60.73
C GLN A 148 56.17 37.35 61.11
N ALA A 149 55.58 36.53 60.23
CA ALA A 149 54.36 35.77 60.54
C ALA A 149 54.38 34.33 59.99
N PRO A 150 55.26 33.44 60.49
CA PRO A 150 55.29 32.02 60.09
C PRO A 150 53.98 31.27 60.41
N TRP A 151 53.17 31.80 61.34
CA TRP A 151 51.90 31.23 61.78
C TRP A 151 50.73 31.43 60.79
N VAL A 152 50.88 32.26 59.75
CA VAL A 152 49.83 32.47 58.72
C VAL A 152 50.05 31.55 57.50
N ILE A 153 51.31 31.19 57.21
CA ILE A 153 51.66 30.39 56.01
C ILE A 153 51.38 28.90 56.25
N TYR A 154 51.66 28.38 57.45
CA TYR A 154 51.47 26.97 57.79
C TYR A 154 50.00 26.49 57.71
N PRO A 155 48.99 27.21 58.24
CA PRO A 155 47.59 26.77 58.13
C PRO A 155 47.04 26.87 56.70
N ALA A 156 47.52 27.81 55.88
CA ALA A 156 47.11 27.91 54.48
C ALA A 156 47.63 26.75 53.62
N VAL A 157 48.90 26.35 53.84
CA VAL A 157 49.50 25.20 53.14
C VAL A 157 48.92 23.87 53.64
N ALA A 158 48.69 23.73 54.95
CA ALA A 158 48.04 22.54 55.52
C ALA A 158 46.56 22.42 55.07
N GLY A 159 45.82 23.54 54.97
CA GLY A 159 44.47 23.56 54.43
C GLY A 159 44.39 23.15 52.96
N LEU A 160 45.33 23.61 52.14
CA LEU A 160 45.41 23.23 50.71
C LEU A 160 45.76 21.74 50.52
N LEU A 161 46.71 21.21 51.30
CA LEU A 161 47.04 19.77 51.27
C LEU A 161 45.89 18.90 51.80
N GLY A 162 45.19 19.34 52.85
CA GLY A 162 44.03 18.63 53.39
C GLY A 162 42.86 18.56 52.42
N VAL A 163 42.53 19.65 51.74
CA VAL A 163 41.46 19.69 50.71
C VAL A 163 41.86 18.86 49.47
N GLY A 164 43.12 18.90 49.06
CA GLY A 164 43.62 18.09 47.94
C GLY A 164 43.57 16.58 48.22
N LEU A 165 43.99 16.15 49.42
CA LEU A 165 43.97 14.74 49.80
C LEU A 165 42.54 14.22 50.04
N ALA A 166 41.68 15.01 50.69
CA ALA A 166 40.27 14.66 50.85
C ALA A 166 39.52 14.61 49.52
N GLY A 167 39.83 15.50 48.57
CA GLY A 167 39.30 15.45 47.20
C GLY A 167 39.79 14.23 46.42
N PHE A 168 41.05 13.83 46.60
CA PHE A 168 41.61 12.64 45.95
C PHE A 168 40.99 11.34 46.47
N LEU A 169 40.85 11.21 47.80
CA LEU A 169 40.25 10.03 48.41
C LEU A 169 38.74 9.93 48.13
N THR A 170 38.01 11.05 48.15
CA THR A 170 36.59 11.04 47.78
C THR A 170 36.39 10.70 46.30
N LYS A 171 37.25 11.22 45.41
CA LYS A 171 37.22 10.87 43.99
C LYS A 171 37.52 9.39 43.74
N HIS A 172 38.54 8.82 44.40
CA HIS A 172 38.85 7.40 44.23
C HIS A 172 37.71 6.50 44.71
N SER A 173 37.04 6.86 45.81
CA SER A 173 35.87 6.12 46.31
C SER A 173 34.63 6.28 45.42
N ALA A 174 34.47 7.43 44.78
CA ALA A 174 33.38 7.68 43.83
C ALA A 174 33.61 6.92 42.52
N ASP A 175 34.84 6.90 42.02
CA ASP A 175 35.23 6.15 40.82
C ASP A 175 35.07 4.63 41.03
N GLU A 176 35.36 4.12 42.23
CA GLU A 176 35.19 2.70 42.55
C GLU A 176 33.70 2.30 42.68
N ARG A 177 32.86 3.16 43.28
CA ARG A 177 31.40 2.94 43.30
C ARG A 177 30.80 3.00 41.89
N ALA A 178 31.20 3.99 41.08
CA ALA A 178 30.76 4.10 39.70
C ALA A 178 31.17 2.87 38.88
N ARG A 179 32.35 2.30 39.13
CA ARG A 179 32.80 1.06 38.48
C ARG A 179 31.96 -0.16 38.90
N LEU A 180 31.65 -0.30 40.19
CA LEU A 180 30.80 -1.39 40.69
C LEU A 180 29.35 -1.28 40.16
N GLU A 181 28.79 -0.07 40.12
CA GLU A 181 27.47 0.18 39.53
C GLU A 181 27.44 -0.13 38.03
N ALA A 182 28.50 0.24 37.29
CA ALA A 182 28.63 -0.09 35.87
C ALA A 182 28.74 -1.61 35.63
N LEU A 183 29.48 -2.34 36.47
CA LEU A 183 29.57 -3.80 36.40
C LEU A 183 28.22 -4.47 36.70
N ALA A 184 27.50 -4.01 37.73
CA ALA A 184 26.17 -4.53 38.07
C ALA A 184 25.16 -4.28 36.93
N ALA A 185 25.17 -3.08 36.34
CA ALA A 185 24.33 -2.75 35.20
C ALA A 185 24.66 -3.61 33.96
N CYS A 186 25.95 -3.84 33.69
CA CYS A 186 26.43 -4.72 32.63
C CYS A 186 25.94 -6.17 32.82
N GLU A 187 26.03 -6.73 34.03
CA GLU A 187 25.50 -8.07 34.34
C GLU A 187 23.97 -8.15 34.20
N GLN A 188 23.25 -7.14 34.69
CA GLN A 188 21.80 -7.10 34.59
C GLN A 188 21.33 -7.05 33.13
N ALA A 189 21.97 -6.22 32.30
CA ALA A 189 21.68 -6.15 30.87
C ALA A 189 21.96 -7.49 30.17
N ARG A 190 23.03 -8.22 30.56
CA ARG A 190 23.31 -9.56 30.02
C ARG A 190 22.26 -10.60 30.41
N ARG A 191 21.77 -10.58 31.65
CA ARG A 191 20.68 -11.47 32.09
C ARG A 191 19.41 -11.18 31.30
N GLY A 192 19.05 -9.90 31.15
CA GLY A 192 17.92 -9.48 30.32
C GLY A 192 18.04 -9.92 28.86
N ALA A 193 19.24 -9.87 28.27
CA ALA A 193 19.48 -10.37 26.92
C ALA A 193 19.29 -11.90 26.80
N ASN A 194 19.74 -12.67 27.79
CA ASN A 194 19.56 -14.12 27.81
C ASN A 194 18.09 -14.51 28.00
N GLU A 195 17.38 -13.85 28.92
CA GLU A 195 15.94 -14.06 29.14
C GLU A 195 15.13 -13.73 27.88
N ALA A 196 15.45 -12.62 27.20
CA ALA A 196 14.83 -12.27 25.92
C ALA A 196 15.13 -13.29 24.81
N LEU A 197 16.35 -13.85 24.79
CA LEU A 197 16.71 -14.88 23.82
C LEU A 197 15.95 -16.19 24.06
N GLU A 198 15.74 -16.58 25.32
CA GLU A 198 14.90 -17.74 25.69
C GLU A 198 13.43 -17.52 25.34
N ALA A 199 12.94 -16.28 25.46
CA ALA A 199 11.60 -15.89 25.02
C ALA A 199 11.47 -15.72 23.49
N ALA A 200 12.53 -15.97 22.72
CA ALA A 200 12.62 -15.74 21.27
C ALA A 200 12.29 -14.29 20.83
N SER A 201 12.51 -13.30 21.71
CA SER A 201 12.36 -11.88 21.42
C SER A 201 13.70 -11.25 20.99
N PHE A 202 14.12 -11.56 19.76
CA PHE A 202 15.43 -11.14 19.21
C PHE A 202 15.69 -9.63 19.29
N ASP A 203 14.66 -8.79 19.09
CA ASP A 203 14.80 -7.33 19.19
C ASP A 203 15.06 -6.85 20.63
N GLN A 204 14.41 -7.45 21.62
CA GLN A 204 14.66 -7.15 23.04
C GLN A 204 16.06 -7.62 23.44
N ALA A 205 16.48 -8.81 22.99
CA ALA A 205 17.81 -9.31 23.22
C ALA A 205 18.88 -8.36 22.65
N ARG A 206 18.69 -7.85 21.42
CA ARG A 206 19.57 -6.82 20.83
C ARG A 206 19.58 -5.52 21.63
N SER A 207 18.42 -5.05 22.09
CA SER A 207 18.32 -3.83 22.91
C SER A 207 19.13 -3.96 24.20
N HIS A 208 18.99 -5.10 24.90
CA HIS A 208 19.75 -5.37 26.12
C HIS A 208 21.25 -5.53 25.86
N LEU A 209 21.67 -6.14 24.74
CA LEU A 209 23.08 -6.23 24.37
C LEU A 209 23.68 -4.87 23.98
N GLN A 210 22.91 -4.00 23.33
CA GLN A 210 23.34 -2.63 23.04
C GLN A 210 23.50 -1.80 24.33
N GLU A 211 22.62 -1.99 25.31
CA GLU A 211 22.75 -1.39 26.63
C GLU A 211 23.98 -1.92 27.38
N ALA A 212 24.20 -3.23 27.37
CA ALA A 212 25.41 -3.85 27.91
C ALA A 212 26.67 -3.27 27.25
N ARG A 213 26.69 -3.12 25.93
CA ARG A 213 27.83 -2.53 25.20
C ARG A 213 28.15 -1.09 25.63
N ARG A 214 27.14 -0.32 26.06
CA ARG A 214 27.32 1.06 26.56
C ARG A 214 27.81 1.11 28.01
N THR A 215 27.43 0.13 28.83
CA THR A 215 27.71 0.12 30.27
C THR A 215 28.97 -0.68 30.64
N CYS A 216 29.32 -1.71 29.88
CA CYS A 216 30.51 -2.53 30.13
C CYS A 216 31.79 -1.77 29.71
N VAL A 217 32.68 -1.49 30.66
CA VAL A 217 33.93 -0.73 30.43
C VAL A 217 35.15 -1.66 30.19
N GLU A 218 35.03 -2.93 30.57
CA GLU A 218 36.12 -3.90 30.50
C GLU A 218 36.17 -4.61 29.13
N GLY A 219 37.38 -4.69 28.55
CA GLY A 219 37.57 -5.26 27.20
C GLY A 219 37.10 -6.71 27.07
N ALA A 220 37.24 -7.53 28.13
CA ALA A 220 36.74 -8.91 28.14
C ALA A 220 35.21 -8.97 28.10
N ALA A 221 34.53 -8.13 28.88
CA ALA A 221 33.06 -8.04 28.88
C ALA A 221 32.53 -7.57 27.52
N LEU A 222 33.20 -6.62 26.86
CA LEU A 222 32.83 -6.17 25.51
C LEU A 222 32.98 -7.30 24.47
N GLN A 223 34.00 -8.15 24.59
CA GLN A 223 34.18 -9.29 23.69
C GLN A 223 33.09 -10.35 23.89
N GLU A 224 32.65 -10.58 25.12
CA GLU A 224 31.53 -11.48 25.42
C GLU A 224 30.19 -10.95 24.89
N VAL A 225 29.93 -9.64 25.02
CA VAL A 225 28.74 -9.00 24.44
C VAL A 225 28.75 -9.15 22.92
N ALA A 226 29.89 -8.93 22.26
CA ALA A 226 30.01 -9.12 20.81
C ALA A 226 29.77 -10.57 20.36
N ARG A 227 30.18 -11.57 21.15
CA ARG A 227 29.86 -12.98 20.89
C ARG A 227 28.37 -13.26 21.04
N ALA A 228 27.75 -12.72 22.10
CA ALA A 228 26.32 -12.86 22.31
C ALA A 228 25.49 -12.20 21.19
N GLU A 229 25.91 -11.04 20.67
CA GLU A 229 25.29 -10.41 19.50
C GLU A 229 25.35 -11.32 18.27
N ALA A 230 26.51 -11.93 18.00
CA ALA A 230 26.67 -12.87 16.89
C ALA A 230 25.80 -14.13 17.06
N ASP A 231 25.65 -14.63 18.29
CA ASP A 231 24.79 -15.79 18.60
C ASP A 231 23.30 -15.47 18.42
N VAL A 232 22.86 -14.27 18.81
CA VAL A 232 21.49 -13.77 18.57
C VAL A 232 21.21 -13.71 17.07
N ASP A 233 22.12 -13.13 16.29
CA ASP A 233 21.98 -13.04 14.83
C ASP A 233 21.97 -14.42 14.16
N ALA A 234 22.78 -15.37 14.64
CA ALA A 234 22.77 -16.74 14.13
C ALA A 234 21.44 -17.46 14.42
N ARG A 235 20.91 -17.32 15.64
CA ARG A 235 19.62 -17.92 16.03
C ARG A 235 18.44 -17.28 15.31
N GLU A 236 18.46 -15.98 15.07
CA GLU A 236 17.41 -15.29 14.30
C GLU A 236 17.39 -15.79 12.84
N ARG A 237 18.56 -15.97 12.22
CA ARG A 237 18.66 -16.55 10.87
C ARG A 237 18.13 -17.97 10.84
N GLU A 238 18.49 -18.80 11.81
CA GLU A 238 17.98 -20.17 11.92
C GLU A 238 16.46 -20.20 12.10
N ALA A 239 15.91 -19.36 12.99
CA ALA A 239 14.48 -19.25 13.20
C ALA A 239 13.75 -18.79 11.93
N THR A 240 14.33 -17.83 11.20
CA THR A 240 13.79 -17.36 9.92
C THR A 240 13.82 -18.46 8.86
N GLN A 241 14.90 -19.22 8.77
CA GLN A 241 15.02 -20.36 7.85
C GLN A 241 14.02 -21.46 8.20
N ARG A 242 13.83 -21.78 9.48
CA ARG A 242 12.83 -22.76 9.93
C ARG A 242 11.41 -22.33 9.55
N ARG A 243 11.03 -21.08 9.81
CA ARG A 243 9.72 -20.53 9.39
C ARG A 243 9.55 -20.57 7.88
N ALA A 244 10.58 -20.20 7.12
CA ALA A 244 10.54 -20.27 5.66
C ALA A 244 10.39 -21.71 5.15
N ALA A 245 11.05 -22.68 5.78
CA ALA A 245 10.92 -24.10 5.45
C ALA A 245 9.53 -24.65 5.80
N GLU A 246 8.97 -24.27 6.96
CA GLU A 246 7.61 -24.64 7.37
C GLU A 246 6.56 -24.05 6.43
N ASP A 247 6.70 -22.78 6.04
CA ASP A 247 5.82 -22.13 5.06
C ASP A 247 5.93 -22.77 3.67
N ALA A 248 7.14 -23.15 3.25
CA ALA A 248 7.35 -23.87 1.99
C ALA A 248 6.67 -25.24 2.03
N ALA A 249 6.84 -25.99 3.13
CA ALA A 249 6.19 -27.28 3.33
C ALA A 249 4.66 -27.15 3.40
N ARG A 250 4.13 -26.08 4.01
CA ARG A 250 2.68 -25.82 4.02
C ARG A 250 2.15 -25.56 2.61
N LYS A 251 2.82 -24.70 1.84
CA LYS A 251 2.44 -24.42 0.43
C LYS A 251 2.52 -25.66 -0.46
N GLU A 252 3.49 -26.54 -0.23
CA GLU A 252 3.60 -27.81 -0.95
C GLU A 252 2.44 -28.74 -0.63
N ARG A 253 2.03 -28.84 0.64
CA ARG A 253 0.84 -29.61 1.05
C ARG A 253 -0.43 -29.07 0.44
N GLU A 254 -0.63 -27.74 0.46
CA GLU A 254 -1.78 -27.08 -0.16
C GLU A 254 -1.85 -27.39 -1.67
N ARG A 255 -0.72 -27.31 -2.39
CA ARG A 255 -0.66 -27.68 -3.82
C ARG A 255 -0.99 -29.15 -4.05
N ALA A 256 -0.45 -30.04 -3.23
CA ALA A 256 -0.72 -31.47 -3.34
C ALA A 256 -2.19 -31.81 -3.05
N GLU A 257 -2.84 -31.07 -2.15
CA GLU A 257 -4.28 -31.19 -1.87
C GLU A 257 -5.12 -30.68 -3.05
N GLU A 258 -4.82 -29.49 -3.58
CA GLU A 258 -5.49 -28.96 -4.77
C GLU A 258 -5.36 -29.91 -5.99
N GLU A 259 -4.19 -30.50 -6.20
CA GLU A 259 -3.98 -31.48 -7.27
C GLU A 259 -4.82 -32.75 -7.07
N ARG A 260 -4.97 -33.21 -5.82
CA ARG A 260 -5.84 -34.35 -5.49
C ARG A 260 -7.30 -34.03 -5.72
N GLU A 261 -7.76 -32.84 -5.32
CA GLU A 261 -9.14 -32.38 -5.56
C GLU A 261 -9.44 -32.29 -7.06
N ARG A 262 -8.54 -31.68 -7.85
CA ARG A 262 -8.69 -31.62 -9.32
C ARG A 262 -8.72 -33.00 -9.95
N ALA A 263 -7.87 -33.92 -9.48
CA ALA A 263 -7.86 -35.30 -9.95
C ALA A 263 -9.15 -36.05 -9.59
N GLU A 264 -9.70 -35.83 -8.39
CA GLU A 264 -10.96 -36.41 -7.96
C GLU A 264 -12.14 -35.84 -8.75
N GLU A 265 -12.19 -34.53 -8.97
CA GLU A 265 -13.21 -33.89 -9.80
C GLU A 265 -13.18 -34.41 -11.24
N ALA A 266 -11.98 -34.54 -11.82
CA ALA A 266 -11.81 -35.14 -13.14
C ALA A 266 -12.32 -36.60 -13.19
N ARG A 267 -12.07 -37.40 -12.14
CA ARG A 267 -12.61 -38.77 -12.02
C ARG A 267 -14.13 -38.77 -11.93
N ARG A 268 -14.71 -37.92 -11.09
CA ARG A 268 -16.18 -37.79 -10.94
C ARG A 268 -16.82 -37.37 -12.27
N ARG A 269 -16.19 -36.44 -13.01
CA ARG A 269 -16.64 -36.02 -14.34
C ARG A 269 -16.59 -37.17 -15.34
N ALA A 270 -15.47 -37.89 -15.42
CA ALA A 270 -15.33 -39.05 -16.29
C ALA A 270 -16.34 -40.18 -15.94
N GLU A 271 -16.64 -40.38 -14.66
CA GLU A 271 -17.66 -41.34 -14.23
C GLU A 271 -19.06 -40.91 -14.66
N ARG A 272 -19.41 -39.63 -14.51
CA ARG A 272 -20.69 -39.07 -15.00
C ARG A 272 -20.82 -39.23 -16.51
N GLU A 273 -19.77 -38.93 -17.27
CA GLU A 273 -19.73 -39.12 -18.72
C GLU A 273 -19.89 -40.58 -19.11
N ARG A 274 -19.20 -41.53 -18.43
CA ARG A 274 -19.38 -42.97 -18.65
C ARG A 274 -20.81 -43.43 -18.37
N LYS A 275 -21.42 -42.97 -17.27
CA LYS A 275 -22.82 -43.27 -16.93
C LYS A 275 -23.79 -42.68 -17.97
N ALA A 276 -23.54 -41.47 -18.44
CA ALA A 276 -24.35 -40.84 -19.49
C ALA A 276 -24.26 -41.62 -20.80
N VAL A 277 -23.06 -42.04 -21.23
CA VAL A 277 -22.88 -42.87 -22.43
C VAL A 277 -23.61 -44.21 -22.31
N ALA A 278 -23.49 -44.88 -21.15
CA ALA A 278 -24.20 -46.13 -20.90
C ALA A 278 -25.72 -45.95 -20.96
N ARG A 279 -26.26 -44.94 -20.26
CA ARG A 279 -27.70 -44.65 -20.24
C ARG A 279 -28.23 -44.23 -21.62
N PHE A 280 -27.46 -43.46 -22.38
CA PHE A 280 -27.84 -43.06 -23.73
C PHE A 280 -28.02 -44.26 -24.65
N LYS A 281 -27.23 -45.32 -24.50
CA LYS A 281 -27.39 -46.55 -25.29
C LYS A 281 -28.80 -47.13 -25.15
N ASP A 282 -29.36 -47.09 -23.94
CA ASP A 282 -30.69 -47.61 -23.63
C ASP A 282 -31.79 -46.62 -24.07
N VAL A 283 -31.60 -45.33 -23.80
CA VAL A 283 -32.59 -44.28 -24.08
C VAL A 283 -32.66 -43.91 -25.57
N ALA A 284 -31.57 -44.05 -26.33
CA ALA A 284 -31.52 -43.68 -27.75
C ALA A 284 -32.55 -44.43 -28.62
N GLN A 285 -32.84 -45.70 -28.28
CA GLN A 285 -33.88 -46.46 -28.99
C GLN A 285 -35.28 -45.91 -28.69
N VAL A 286 -35.53 -45.50 -27.45
CA VAL A 286 -36.79 -44.89 -27.02
C VAL A 286 -36.99 -43.53 -27.71
N ILE A 287 -35.96 -42.69 -27.73
CA ILE A 287 -35.98 -41.41 -28.46
C ILE A 287 -36.28 -41.63 -29.94
N ALA A 288 -35.56 -42.54 -30.60
CA ALA A 288 -35.78 -42.86 -32.02
C ALA A 288 -37.22 -43.31 -32.28
N ARG A 289 -37.80 -44.13 -31.38
CA ARG A 289 -39.19 -44.57 -31.45
C ARG A 289 -40.16 -43.38 -31.33
N HIS A 290 -39.93 -42.45 -30.40
CA HIS A 290 -40.76 -41.24 -30.28
C HIS A 290 -40.70 -40.37 -31.53
N VAL A 291 -39.51 -40.20 -32.13
CA VAL A 291 -39.34 -39.46 -33.39
C VAL A 291 -40.09 -40.16 -34.53
N GLN A 292 -39.99 -41.49 -34.65
CA GLN A 292 -40.74 -42.26 -35.64
C GLN A 292 -42.26 -42.16 -35.43
N VAL A 293 -42.73 -42.25 -34.19
CA VAL A 293 -44.15 -42.07 -33.86
C VAL A 293 -44.61 -40.65 -34.21
N ALA A 294 -43.83 -39.62 -33.86
CA ALA A 294 -44.16 -38.24 -34.22
C ALA A 294 -44.28 -38.06 -35.73
N SER A 295 -43.32 -38.59 -36.50
CA SER A 295 -43.34 -38.56 -37.97
C SER A 295 -44.56 -39.30 -38.55
N ALA A 296 -44.86 -40.52 -38.07
CA ALA A 296 -46.01 -41.28 -38.52
C ALA A 296 -47.36 -40.62 -38.17
N ARG A 297 -47.44 -39.93 -37.03
CA ARG A 297 -48.64 -39.19 -36.60
C ARG A 297 -48.82 -37.90 -37.40
N ALA A 298 -47.73 -37.21 -37.71
CA ALA A 298 -47.73 -36.05 -38.60
C ALA A 298 -48.26 -36.42 -40.00
N THR A 299 -47.80 -37.52 -40.60
CA THR A 299 -48.30 -37.98 -41.92
C THR A 299 -49.78 -38.37 -41.88
N GLN A 300 -50.26 -38.89 -40.76
CA GLN A 300 -51.69 -39.17 -40.53
C GLN A 300 -52.52 -37.92 -40.16
N ARG A 301 -51.92 -36.72 -40.19
CA ARG A 301 -52.54 -35.44 -39.76
C ARG A 301 -53.05 -35.44 -38.31
N ARG A 302 -52.50 -36.30 -37.45
CA ARG A 302 -52.75 -36.33 -36.00
C ARG A 302 -51.71 -35.45 -35.29
N TRP A 303 -51.79 -34.14 -35.53
CA TRP A 303 -50.73 -33.19 -35.17
C TRP A 303 -50.53 -33.01 -33.65
N GLU A 304 -51.60 -33.10 -32.84
CA GLU A 304 -51.50 -33.03 -31.37
C GLU A 304 -50.72 -34.23 -30.80
N ASP A 305 -51.01 -35.44 -31.27
CA ASP A 305 -50.27 -36.67 -30.91
C ASP A 305 -48.80 -36.57 -31.36
N ALA A 306 -48.55 -36.03 -32.56
CA ALA A 306 -47.21 -35.86 -33.10
C ALA A 306 -46.37 -34.91 -32.23
N ARG A 307 -46.97 -33.79 -31.78
CA ARG A 307 -46.33 -32.84 -30.87
C ARG A 307 -45.99 -33.48 -29.52
N ALA A 308 -46.92 -34.22 -28.93
CA ALA A 308 -46.68 -34.91 -27.66
C ALA A 308 -45.51 -35.91 -27.74
N ALA A 309 -45.45 -36.72 -28.81
CA ALA A 309 -44.34 -37.63 -29.04
C ALA A 309 -43.00 -36.88 -29.25
N LEU A 310 -43.01 -35.78 -30.01
CA LEU A 310 -41.82 -34.97 -30.26
C LEU A 310 -41.29 -34.30 -28.97
N SER A 311 -42.18 -33.78 -28.12
CA SER A 311 -41.81 -33.22 -26.81
C SER A 311 -41.21 -34.28 -25.86
N GLN A 312 -41.68 -35.52 -25.91
CA GLN A 312 -41.07 -36.62 -25.14
C GLN A 312 -39.65 -36.93 -25.63
N ALA A 313 -39.42 -36.91 -26.95
CA ALA A 313 -38.08 -37.07 -27.52
C ALA A 313 -37.13 -35.93 -27.10
N GLU A 314 -37.62 -34.68 -27.11
CA GLU A 314 -36.86 -33.50 -26.68
C GLU A 314 -36.45 -33.58 -25.20
N LEU A 315 -37.41 -33.88 -24.31
CA LEU A 315 -37.13 -34.03 -22.88
C LEU A 315 -36.08 -35.12 -22.62
N ALA A 316 -36.15 -36.23 -23.34
CA ALA A 316 -35.17 -37.30 -23.22
C ALA A 316 -33.78 -36.92 -23.77
N LEU A 317 -33.71 -36.06 -24.80
CA LEU A 317 -32.44 -35.56 -25.33
C LEU A 317 -31.82 -34.47 -24.44
N ASP A 318 -32.62 -33.65 -23.78
CA ASP A 318 -32.15 -32.57 -22.91
C ASP A 318 -31.39 -33.10 -21.67
N GLU A 319 -31.70 -34.31 -21.23
CA GLU A 319 -30.97 -35.00 -20.15
C GLU A 319 -29.46 -35.18 -20.46
N PHE A 320 -29.09 -35.24 -21.74
CA PHE A 320 -27.70 -35.46 -22.18
C PHE A 320 -27.00 -34.15 -22.55
N ARG A 321 -27.64 -33.00 -22.36
CA ARG A 321 -27.08 -31.69 -22.70
C ARG A 321 -25.84 -31.39 -21.86
N GLY A 322 -24.77 -30.92 -22.52
CA GLY A 322 -23.50 -30.60 -21.85
C GLY A 322 -22.62 -31.81 -21.54
N THR A 323 -23.03 -33.02 -21.93
CA THR A 323 -22.19 -34.23 -21.88
C THR A 323 -21.57 -34.53 -23.23
N ASP A 324 -20.50 -35.33 -23.28
CA ASP A 324 -19.88 -35.74 -24.55
C ASP A 324 -20.81 -36.60 -25.42
N VAL A 325 -21.85 -37.21 -24.83
CA VAL A 325 -22.90 -37.91 -25.57
C VAL A 325 -23.58 -37.01 -26.58
N GLN A 326 -23.80 -35.73 -26.23
CA GLN A 326 -24.42 -34.75 -27.12
C GLN A 326 -23.63 -34.57 -28.42
N ARG A 327 -22.30 -34.71 -28.36
CA ARG A 327 -21.40 -34.61 -29.52
C ARG A 327 -21.29 -35.90 -30.32
N SER A 328 -21.83 -37.01 -29.81
CA SER A 328 -21.85 -38.26 -30.56
C SER A 328 -22.71 -38.11 -31.83
N GLU A 329 -22.25 -38.68 -32.94
CA GLU A 329 -22.94 -38.61 -34.23
C GLU A 329 -24.39 -39.10 -34.12
N ARG A 330 -24.65 -40.12 -33.29
CA ARG A 330 -25.97 -40.68 -33.08
C ARG A 330 -26.91 -39.72 -32.36
N CYS A 331 -26.44 -39.03 -31.31
CA CYS A 331 -27.26 -38.02 -30.62
C CYS A 331 -27.50 -36.81 -31.52
N ALA A 332 -26.46 -36.35 -32.23
CA ALA A 332 -26.57 -35.28 -33.20
C ALA A 332 -27.59 -35.59 -34.31
N ALA A 333 -27.61 -36.82 -34.83
CA ALA A 333 -28.59 -37.25 -35.83
C ALA A 333 -30.03 -37.27 -35.29
N LEU A 334 -30.24 -37.73 -34.05
CA LEU A 334 -31.57 -37.70 -33.41
C LEU A 334 -32.04 -36.26 -33.16
N LEU A 335 -31.15 -35.40 -32.67
CA LEU A 335 -31.42 -33.96 -32.51
C LEU A 335 -31.78 -33.31 -33.85
N ALA A 336 -31.02 -33.60 -34.91
CA ALA A 336 -31.30 -33.09 -36.25
C ALA A 336 -32.70 -33.51 -36.75
N GLN A 337 -33.09 -34.78 -36.53
CA GLN A 337 -34.44 -35.25 -36.87
C GLN A 337 -35.53 -34.51 -36.09
N VAL A 338 -35.35 -34.34 -34.77
CA VAL A 338 -36.29 -33.59 -33.93
C VAL A 338 -36.44 -32.15 -34.42
N VAL A 339 -35.31 -31.47 -34.68
CA VAL A 339 -35.28 -30.10 -35.20
C VAL A 339 -35.94 -30.00 -36.58
N GLN A 340 -35.75 -31.00 -37.44
CA GLN A 340 -36.36 -31.01 -38.77
C GLN A 340 -37.88 -31.25 -38.73
N LEU A 341 -38.37 -32.11 -37.83
CA LEU A 341 -39.80 -32.44 -37.72
C LEU A 341 -40.63 -31.34 -37.02
N ARG A 342 -40.02 -30.53 -36.16
CA ARG A 342 -40.72 -29.53 -35.33
C ARG A 342 -41.51 -28.50 -36.16
N PRO A 343 -40.93 -27.84 -37.19
CA PRO A 343 -41.65 -26.86 -37.99
C PRO A 343 -42.88 -27.44 -38.69
N ASP A 344 -42.79 -28.67 -39.19
CA ASP A 344 -43.91 -29.33 -39.89
C ASP A 344 -45.06 -29.63 -38.95
N VAL A 345 -44.77 -30.11 -37.73
CA VAL A 345 -45.78 -30.37 -36.70
C VAL A 345 -46.44 -29.09 -36.22
N ASP A 346 -45.65 -28.03 -35.99
CA ASP A 346 -46.16 -26.74 -35.54
C ASP A 346 -47.03 -26.08 -36.64
N ALA A 347 -46.60 -26.15 -37.90
CA ALA A 347 -47.39 -25.68 -39.05
C ALA A 347 -48.71 -26.46 -39.19
N GLY A 348 -48.69 -27.77 -38.99
CA GLY A 348 -49.90 -28.61 -39.01
C GLY A 348 -50.90 -28.27 -37.92
N LEU A 349 -50.42 -27.96 -36.70
CA LEU A 349 -51.27 -27.50 -35.61
C LEU A 349 -51.90 -26.13 -35.89
N GLU A 350 -51.11 -25.20 -36.44
CA GLU A 350 -51.61 -23.88 -36.80
C GLU A 350 -52.68 -23.96 -37.90
N GLN A 351 -52.51 -24.85 -38.88
CA GLN A 351 -53.55 -25.12 -39.88
C GLN A 351 -54.84 -25.69 -39.28
N ILE A 352 -54.77 -26.59 -38.28
CA ILE A 352 -55.96 -27.08 -37.57
C ILE A 352 -56.65 -25.92 -36.84
N ARG A 353 -55.86 -25.09 -36.16
CA ARG A 353 -56.38 -23.93 -35.42
C ARG A 353 -57.12 -22.97 -36.35
N GLN A 354 -56.50 -22.58 -37.47
CA GLN A 354 -57.11 -21.71 -38.48
C GLN A 354 -58.40 -22.32 -39.04
N ARG A 355 -58.42 -23.62 -39.34
CA ARG A 355 -59.65 -24.30 -39.79
C ARG A 355 -60.77 -24.27 -38.76
N ARG A 356 -60.45 -24.45 -37.46
CA ARG A 356 -61.44 -24.36 -36.37
C ARG A 356 -61.99 -22.94 -36.27
N GLU A 357 -61.13 -21.93 -36.32
CA GLU A 357 -61.51 -20.52 -36.30
C GLU A 357 -62.39 -20.14 -37.50
N ASP A 358 -62.05 -20.62 -38.71
CA ASP A 358 -62.85 -20.43 -39.93
C ASP A 358 -64.20 -21.15 -39.87
N GLU A 359 -64.24 -22.39 -39.34
CA GLU A 359 -65.49 -23.12 -39.17
C GLU A 359 -66.39 -22.43 -38.14
N GLU A 360 -65.84 -21.97 -37.02
CA GLU A 360 -66.57 -21.17 -36.04
C GLU A 360 -67.09 -19.87 -36.64
N ARG A 361 -66.28 -19.18 -37.46
CA ARG A 361 -66.70 -17.97 -38.17
C ARG A 361 -67.87 -18.26 -39.10
N ARG A 362 -67.78 -19.31 -39.93
CA ARG A 362 -68.88 -19.75 -40.81
C ARG A 362 -70.13 -20.12 -40.02
N ARG A 363 -69.98 -20.78 -38.86
CA ARG A 363 -71.12 -21.10 -37.98
C ARG A 363 -71.77 -19.85 -37.41
N ARG A 364 -71.00 -18.82 -37.06
CA ARG A 364 -71.53 -17.52 -36.61
C ARG A 364 -72.27 -16.81 -37.73
N GLU A 365 -71.66 -16.70 -38.91
CA GLU A 365 -72.28 -16.10 -40.11
C GLU A 365 -73.59 -16.80 -40.48
N LEU A 366 -73.63 -18.14 -40.43
CA LEU A 366 -74.85 -18.91 -40.68
C LEU A 366 -75.93 -18.69 -39.61
N ARG A 367 -75.55 -18.54 -38.33
CA ARG A 367 -76.50 -18.21 -37.26
C ARG A 367 -77.06 -16.81 -37.42
N GLU A 368 -76.22 -15.82 -37.67
CA GLU A 368 -76.62 -14.43 -37.91
C GLU A 368 -77.56 -14.33 -39.13
N ALA A 369 -77.21 -14.99 -40.24
CA ALA A 369 -78.07 -15.04 -41.43
C ALA A 369 -79.41 -15.77 -41.18
N ALA A 370 -79.41 -16.81 -40.33
CA ALA A 370 -80.65 -17.51 -39.95
C ALA A 370 -81.53 -16.63 -39.05
N GLU A 371 -80.95 -15.93 -38.09
CA GLU A 371 -81.65 -14.97 -37.24
C GLU A 371 -82.21 -13.80 -38.05
N GLU A 372 -81.45 -13.26 -39.00
CA GLU A 372 -81.90 -12.21 -39.91
C GLU A 372 -83.08 -12.68 -40.76
N LYS A 373 -83.00 -13.87 -41.37
CA LYS A 373 -84.12 -14.47 -42.10
C LYS A 373 -85.34 -14.69 -41.21
N GLN A 374 -85.14 -15.08 -39.96
CA GLN A 374 -86.23 -15.25 -39.01
C GLN A 374 -86.89 -13.90 -38.68
N ARG A 375 -86.11 -12.83 -38.51
CA ARG A 375 -86.64 -11.46 -38.32
C ARG A 375 -87.44 -11.01 -39.54
N GLN A 376 -86.89 -11.16 -40.75
CA GLN A 376 -87.58 -10.84 -41.99
C GLN A 376 -88.90 -11.62 -42.14
N MET A 377 -88.91 -12.92 -41.81
CA MET A 377 -90.15 -13.71 -41.82
C MET A 377 -91.17 -13.25 -40.79
N LYS A 378 -90.73 -12.84 -39.59
CA LYS A 378 -91.62 -12.29 -38.56
C LYS A 378 -92.20 -10.94 -38.98
N GLU A 379 -91.37 -10.03 -39.47
CA GLU A 379 -91.79 -8.72 -39.99
C GLU A 379 -92.77 -8.89 -41.15
N ALA A 380 -92.48 -9.77 -42.11
CA ALA A 380 -93.40 -10.08 -43.21
C ALA A 380 -94.72 -10.71 -42.73
N ALA A 381 -94.68 -11.54 -41.69
CA ALA A 381 -95.89 -12.12 -41.09
C ALA A 381 -96.72 -11.07 -40.34
N GLU A 382 -96.07 -10.17 -39.61
CA GLU A 382 -96.70 -9.04 -38.93
C GLU A 382 -97.32 -8.05 -39.93
N GLU A 383 -96.61 -7.75 -41.03
CA GLU A 383 -97.12 -6.92 -42.12
C GLU A 383 -98.36 -7.56 -42.78
N ARG A 384 -98.31 -8.86 -43.08
CA ARG A 384 -99.48 -9.60 -43.59
C ARG A 384 -100.64 -9.58 -42.61
N LEU A 385 -100.37 -9.74 -41.31
CA LEU A 385 -101.41 -9.66 -40.28
C LEU A 385 -102.02 -8.27 -40.22
N ARG A 386 -101.21 -7.21 -40.34
CA ARG A 386 -101.65 -5.82 -40.39
C ARG A 386 -102.52 -5.56 -41.62
N GLN A 387 -102.08 -5.96 -42.81
CA GLN A 387 -102.85 -5.86 -44.05
C GLN A 387 -104.19 -6.60 -43.94
N MET A 388 -104.21 -7.79 -43.34
CA MET A 388 -105.46 -8.53 -43.09
C MET A 388 -106.38 -7.80 -42.12
N ARG A 389 -105.85 -7.17 -41.07
CA ARG A 389 -106.65 -6.37 -40.12
C ARG A 389 -107.22 -5.13 -40.80
N GLU A 390 -106.40 -4.37 -41.52
CA GLU A 390 -106.84 -3.19 -42.28
C GLU A 390 -107.91 -3.57 -43.31
N ALA A 391 -107.71 -4.66 -44.07
CA ALA A 391 -108.72 -5.16 -45.01
C ALA A 391 -110.00 -5.66 -44.31
N ALA A 392 -109.90 -6.24 -43.11
CA ALA A 392 -111.07 -6.66 -42.33
C ALA A 392 -111.82 -5.45 -41.75
N GLU A 393 -111.12 -4.41 -41.33
CA GLU A 393 -111.69 -3.14 -40.90
C GLU A 393 -112.37 -2.44 -42.08
N GLU A 394 -111.73 -2.36 -43.25
CA GLU A 394 -112.32 -1.81 -44.47
C GLU A 394 -113.60 -2.59 -44.87
N ARG A 395 -113.57 -3.93 -44.79
CA ARG A 395 -114.77 -4.76 -45.01
C ARG A 395 -115.84 -4.50 -43.96
N ARG A 396 -115.47 -4.30 -42.70
CA ARG A 396 -116.41 -3.97 -41.62
C ARG A 396 -117.04 -2.60 -41.86
N GLU A 397 -116.25 -1.59 -42.19
CA GLU A 397 -116.75 -0.25 -42.54
C GLU A 397 -117.63 -0.28 -43.78
N ALA A 398 -117.26 -1.05 -44.81
CA ALA A 398 -118.08 -1.27 -45.99
C ALA A 398 -119.41 -1.96 -45.64
N SER A 399 -119.39 -2.92 -44.70
CA SER A 399 -120.62 -3.60 -44.22
C SER A 399 -121.50 -2.72 -43.33
N LEU A 400 -120.93 -1.69 -42.70
CA LEU A 400 -121.67 -0.68 -41.91
C LEU A 400 -122.32 0.40 -42.79
N ARG A 401 -122.06 0.40 -44.10
CA ARG A 401 -122.71 1.32 -45.02
C ARG A 401 -124.19 1.01 -45.08
N VAL A 402 -124.95 2.08 -44.94
CA VAL A 402 -126.40 2.03 -44.90
C VAL A 402 -126.93 1.59 -46.26
N GLN A 403 -127.72 0.52 -46.28
CA GLN A 403 -128.56 0.19 -47.42
C GLN A 403 -129.84 1.04 -47.37
N CYS A 404 -130.08 1.82 -48.40
CA CYS A 404 -131.33 2.54 -48.56
C CYS A 404 -132.47 1.55 -48.85
N CYS A 405 -133.72 1.95 -48.58
CA CYS A 405 -134.88 1.08 -48.74
C CYS A 405 -135.15 0.62 -50.18
N ASP A 406 -134.57 1.29 -51.17
CA ASP A 406 -134.61 0.87 -52.58
C ASP A 406 -133.51 -0.15 -52.95
N GLY A 407 -132.69 -0.57 -51.97
CA GLY A 407 -131.61 -1.54 -52.14
C GLY A 407 -130.25 -0.93 -52.50
N SER A 408 -130.18 0.38 -52.77
CA SER A 408 -128.92 1.07 -53.06
C SER A 408 -128.06 1.26 -51.80
N LEU A 409 -126.73 1.19 -51.92
CA LEU A 409 -125.81 1.45 -50.80
C LEU A 409 -125.42 2.93 -50.80
N SER A 410 -125.70 3.63 -49.70
CA SER A 410 -125.32 5.03 -49.57
C SER A 410 -123.81 5.16 -49.28
N PRO A 411 -123.03 5.91 -50.07
CA PRO A 411 -121.59 6.01 -49.88
C PRO A 411 -121.17 6.87 -48.68
N SER A 412 -122.07 7.70 -48.15
CA SER A 412 -121.78 8.69 -47.09
C SER A 412 -122.45 8.39 -45.75
N CYS A 413 -123.32 7.38 -45.68
CA CYS A 413 -124.13 7.10 -44.51
C CYS A 413 -123.70 5.77 -43.85
N LEU A 414 -123.41 5.82 -42.55
CA LEU A 414 -122.99 4.67 -41.74
C LEU A 414 -123.99 4.42 -40.61
N CYS A 415 -124.34 3.17 -40.36
CA CYS A 415 -125.26 2.83 -39.26
C CYS A 415 -124.57 3.08 -37.91
N GLY A 416 -125.23 3.87 -37.04
CA GLY A 416 -124.79 4.15 -35.67
C GLY A 416 -123.92 5.39 -35.42
N ARG A 417 -123.53 6.20 -36.42
CA ARG A 417 -122.67 7.41 -36.20
C ARG A 417 -123.20 8.76 -36.68
N SER A 418 -124.26 8.82 -37.49
CA SER A 418 -124.85 10.10 -37.90
C SER A 418 -126.37 10.07 -37.82
N SER A 419 -126.94 11.26 -37.57
CA SER A 419 -128.38 11.51 -37.59
C SER A 419 -128.99 10.93 -38.87
N TYR A 420 -129.84 9.91 -38.72
CA TYR A 420 -130.61 9.32 -39.82
C TYR A 420 -131.44 10.35 -40.62
N ARG A 421 -131.63 11.57 -40.08
CA ARG A 421 -132.26 12.68 -40.80
C ARG A 421 -131.34 13.19 -41.90
N GLY A 422 -131.58 12.72 -43.12
CA GLY A 422 -130.95 13.20 -44.36
C GLY A 422 -130.29 12.09 -45.17
N CYS A 423 -129.94 10.97 -44.54
CA CYS A 423 -129.40 9.81 -45.23
C CYS A 423 -130.49 9.06 -46.01
N CYS A 424 -130.22 8.70 -47.27
CA CYS A 424 -131.17 8.03 -48.16
C CYS A 424 -132.50 8.79 -48.38
N SER A 425 -132.54 10.11 -48.19
CA SER A 425 -133.77 10.91 -48.32
C SER A 425 -134.41 10.79 -49.70
N HIS A 426 -133.60 10.70 -50.76
CA HIS A 426 -134.06 10.47 -52.13
C HIS A 426 -134.42 9.00 -52.44
N HIS A 427 -134.02 8.08 -51.56
CA HIS A 427 -134.17 6.62 -51.73
C HIS A 427 -135.18 6.03 -50.74
N GLY A 428 -136.09 6.85 -50.20
CA GLY A 428 -137.18 6.41 -49.32
C GLY A 428 -136.78 6.13 -47.86
N GLY A 429 -135.56 6.50 -47.46
CA GLY A 429 -135.04 6.26 -46.12
C GLY A 429 -134.12 5.05 -46.03
N VAL A 430 -133.74 4.73 -44.79
CA VAL A 430 -132.77 3.69 -44.45
C VAL A 430 -133.53 2.42 -44.04
N CYS A 431 -133.18 1.26 -44.61
CA CYS A 431 -133.78 -0.02 -44.27
C CYS A 431 -132.72 -1.00 -43.75
N GLY A 432 -133.04 -1.74 -42.69
CA GLY A 432 -132.20 -2.84 -42.19
C GLY A 432 -131.09 -2.46 -41.19
N CYS A 433 -131.07 -1.23 -40.68
CA CYS A 433 -130.28 -0.89 -39.51
C CYS A 433 -131.17 -0.84 -38.28
N GLU A 434 -131.32 -2.02 -37.69
CA GLU A 434 -131.93 -2.21 -36.37
C GLU A 434 -130.85 -1.95 -35.30
N ASP A 435 -131.22 -1.28 -34.20
CA ASP A 435 -130.30 -0.89 -33.12
C ASP A 435 -129.59 -2.08 -32.45
#